data_AF-R0GDQ0-F1
#
_entry.id   AF-R0GDQ0-F1
#
_cell.length_a   1.000
_cell.length_b   1.000
_cell.length_c   1.000
_cell.angle_alpha   90.00
_cell.angle_beta   90.00
_cell.angle_gamma   90.00
#
_symmetry.space_group_name_H-M   'P 1'
#
loop_
_entity.id
_entity.type
_entity.pdbx_description
1 polymer ?
#
loop_
_entity_poly.entity_id
_entity_poly.type
_entity_poly.pdbx_seq_one_letter_code
_entity_poly.pdbx_strand_id
1 'polypeptide(L)'
;MKKSFQLSFIVLTIVTIFVLGVVGNVEQKKQYRRCLPFPVNTKTGFCVNDDCESMCKKKGKGLVGMCGGHTPKGKNPTKCFCCGLWSWP
;
A
#
# COMPACT_ATOMS: atom_id res chain seq x y z
N MET A 1 -14.75 -51.74 -8.52
CA MET A 1 -14.68 -50.58 -7.60
C MET A 1 -13.43 -49.69 -7.76
N LYS A 2 -12.30 -50.18 -8.30
CA LYS A 2 -11.09 -49.36 -8.56
C LYS A 2 -11.30 -48.14 -9.48
N LYS A 3 -12.17 -48.26 -10.50
CA LYS A 3 -12.48 -47.17 -11.47
C LYS A 3 -13.20 -45.98 -10.85
N SER A 4 -14.11 -46.24 -9.89
CA SER A 4 -14.87 -45.20 -9.18
C SER A 4 -13.97 -44.37 -8.26
N PHE A 5 -12.96 -45.00 -7.68
CA PHE A 5 -12.00 -44.35 -6.79
C PHE A 5 -11.08 -43.37 -7.55
N GLN A 6 -10.67 -43.73 -8.77
CA GLN A 6 -9.90 -42.83 -9.64
C GLN A 6 -10.70 -41.61 -10.07
N LEU A 7 -11.98 -41.77 -10.42
CA LEU A 7 -12.85 -40.65 -10.77
C LEU A 7 -13.01 -39.68 -9.59
N SER A 8 -13.21 -40.19 -8.39
CA SER A 8 -13.33 -39.36 -7.18
C SER A 8 -12.06 -38.55 -6.91
N PHE A 9 -10.88 -39.16 -7.09
CA PHE A 9 -9.60 -38.49 -6.88
C PHE A 9 -9.36 -37.35 -7.88
N ILE A 10 -9.75 -37.55 -9.15
CA ILE A 10 -9.64 -36.52 -10.19
C ILE A 10 -10.54 -35.33 -9.87
N VAL A 11 -11.80 -35.58 -9.49
CA VAL A 11 -12.75 -34.52 -9.12
C VAL A 11 -12.25 -33.73 -7.92
N LEU A 12 -11.75 -34.42 -6.89
CA LEU A 12 -11.19 -33.77 -5.71
C LEU A 12 -9.99 -32.88 -6.07
N THR A 13 -9.12 -33.35 -6.97
CA THR A 13 -7.95 -32.60 -7.41
C THR A 13 -8.35 -31.32 -8.15
N ILE A 14 -9.32 -31.40 -9.08
CA ILE A 14 -9.83 -30.24 -9.82
C ILE A 14 -10.45 -29.21 -8.86
N VAL A 15 -11.28 -29.67 -7.91
CA VAL A 15 -11.89 -28.78 -6.90
C VAL A 15 -10.82 -28.10 -6.06
N THR A 16 -9.79 -28.83 -5.63
CA THR A 16 -8.70 -28.27 -4.80
C THR A 16 -7.92 -27.20 -5.56
N ILE A 17 -7.60 -27.44 -6.84
CA ILE A 17 -6.93 -26.45 -7.70
C ILE A 17 -7.81 -25.21 -7.89
N PHE A 18 -9.12 -25.40 -8.10
CA PHE A 18 -10.05 -24.29 -8.28
C PHE A 18 -10.18 -23.45 -7.01
N VAL A 19 -10.30 -24.08 -5.84
CA VAL A 19 -10.37 -23.40 -4.54
C VAL A 19 -9.05 -22.66 -4.24
N LEU A 20 -7.89 -23.30 -4.46
CA LEU A 20 -6.58 -22.66 -4.27
C LEU A 20 -6.36 -21.49 -5.25
N GLY A 21 -6.76 -21.64 -6.52
CA GLY A 21 -6.68 -20.58 -7.53
C GLY A 21 -7.59 -19.39 -7.23
N VAL A 22 -8.78 -19.63 -6.68
CA VAL A 22 -9.72 -18.57 -6.27
C VAL A 22 -9.22 -17.86 -5.00
N VAL A 23 -8.68 -18.57 -4.01
CA VAL A 23 -8.12 -17.96 -2.79
C VAL A 23 -6.86 -17.15 -3.10
N GLY A 24 -5.97 -17.65 -3.97
CA GLY A 24 -4.75 -16.92 -4.37
C GLY A 24 -5.01 -15.60 -5.11
N ASN A 25 -6.16 -15.46 -5.78
CA ASN A 25 -6.51 -14.21 -6.49
C ASN A 25 -7.13 -13.14 -5.57
N VAL A 26 -7.59 -13.52 -4.38
CA VAL A 26 -8.15 -12.58 -3.38
C VAL A 26 -7.06 -11.92 -2.53
N GLU A 27 -5.86 -12.53 -2.45
CA GLU A 27 -4.65 -11.91 -1.88
C GLU A 27 -3.95 -10.93 -2.83
N GLN A 28 -4.64 -10.41 -3.86
CA GLN A 28 -4.21 -9.18 -4.50
C GLN A 28 -4.26 -8.06 -3.45
N LYS A 29 -3.13 -7.88 -2.75
CA LYS A 29 -2.81 -6.79 -1.83
C LYS A 29 -3.47 -5.53 -2.36
N LYS A 30 -4.58 -5.14 -1.75
CA LYS A 30 -5.35 -3.97 -2.15
C LYS A 30 -4.44 -2.77 -2.01
N GLN A 31 -3.87 -2.41 -3.14
CA GLN A 31 -2.89 -1.38 -3.29
C GLN A 31 -3.69 -0.08 -3.26
N TYR A 32 -3.93 0.44 -2.06
CA TYR A 32 -4.75 1.64 -1.91
C TYR A 32 -3.88 2.86 -2.13
N ARG A 33 -4.29 3.69 -3.10
CA ARG A 33 -3.73 5.04 -3.24
C ARG A 33 -4.20 5.86 -2.04
N ARG A 34 -3.31 6.15 -1.10
CA ARG A 34 -3.62 6.98 0.08
C ARG A 34 -2.57 8.07 0.24
N CYS A 35 -3.01 9.20 0.77
CA CYS A 35 -2.18 10.31 1.23
C CYS A 35 -2.19 10.32 2.75
N LEU A 36 -1.09 9.93 3.37
CA LEU A 36 -0.96 9.90 4.83
C LEU A 36 -0.16 11.13 5.30
N PRO A 37 -0.63 11.85 6.32
CA PRO A 37 0.15 12.93 6.92
C PRO A 37 1.36 12.35 7.66
N PHE A 38 2.51 13.00 7.51
CA PHE A 38 3.74 12.69 8.22
C PHE A 38 4.25 13.92 8.98
N PRO A 39 4.91 13.70 10.14
CA PRO A 39 5.52 14.77 10.89
C PRO A 39 6.56 15.48 10.03
N VAL A 40 6.54 16.80 10.06
CA VAL A 40 7.58 17.63 9.46
C VAL A 40 8.84 17.63 10.34
N ASN A 41 9.96 17.99 9.73
CA ASN A 41 11.22 18.12 10.43
C ASN A 41 11.09 19.12 11.59
N THR A 42 11.32 18.65 12.82
CA THR A 42 11.19 19.43 14.05
C THR A 42 12.24 20.54 14.16
N LYS A 43 13.34 20.47 13.40
CA LYS A 43 14.39 21.50 13.41
C LYS A 43 13.95 22.80 12.74
N THR A 44 13.20 22.69 11.65
CA THR A 44 12.72 23.85 10.89
C THR A 44 11.27 24.20 11.21
N GLY A 45 10.47 23.24 11.69
CA GLY A 45 9.05 23.44 11.97
C GLY A 45 8.19 23.66 10.71
N PHE A 46 8.80 23.59 9.54
CA PHE A 46 8.18 23.78 8.23
C PHE A 46 8.37 22.53 7.37
N CYS A 47 7.44 22.33 6.45
CA CYS A 47 7.57 21.31 5.43
C CYS A 47 8.49 21.81 4.31
N VAL A 48 9.61 21.12 4.12
CA VAL A 48 10.51 21.31 2.97
C VAL A 48 10.20 20.20 1.96
N ASN A 49 9.88 20.57 0.72
CA ASN A 49 9.43 19.61 -0.30
C ASN A 49 10.45 18.48 -0.52
N ASP A 50 11.73 18.80 -0.69
CA ASP A 50 12.79 17.79 -0.88
C ASP A 50 12.92 16.83 0.31
N ASP A 51 12.82 17.36 1.54
CA ASP A 51 12.93 16.55 2.76
C ASP A 51 11.70 15.63 2.89
N CYS A 52 10.50 16.17 2.67
CA CYS A 52 9.24 15.43 2.65
C CYS A 52 9.25 14.33 1.56
N GLU A 53 9.68 14.65 0.34
CA GLU A 53 9.77 13.70 -0.76
C GLU A 53 10.78 12.59 -0.47
N SER A 54 11.97 12.94 0.00
CA SER A 54 13.01 11.97 0.37
C SER A 54 12.53 11.03 1.49
N MET A 55 11.82 11.57 2.50
CA MET A 55 11.21 10.76 3.55
C MET A 55 10.15 9.79 3.02
N CYS A 56 9.27 10.26 2.12
CA CYS A 56 8.21 9.42 1.54
C CYS A 56 8.82 8.31 0.67
N LYS A 57 9.82 8.62 -0.14
CA LYS A 57 10.55 7.65 -0.97
C LYS A 57 11.27 6.59 -0.12
N LYS A 58 11.79 6.95 1.05
CA LYS A 58 12.37 5.98 2.01
C LYS A 58 11.33 5.03 2.62
N LYS A 59 10.06 5.46 2.72
CA LYS A 59 8.97 4.65 3.29
C LYS A 59 8.41 3.63 2.31
N GLY A 60 8.42 3.93 1.03
CA GLY A 60 7.86 3.04 0.02
C GLY A 60 8.20 3.46 -1.40
N LYS A 61 8.43 2.47 -2.25
CA LYS A 61 8.58 2.69 -3.70
C LYS A 61 7.25 3.20 -4.27
N GLY A 62 7.30 4.32 -5.00
CA GLY A 62 6.11 4.93 -5.61
C GLY A 62 5.31 5.87 -4.70
N LEU A 63 5.82 6.18 -3.49
CA LEU A 63 5.29 7.27 -2.67
C LEU A 63 5.90 8.60 -3.09
N VAL A 64 5.05 9.64 -3.17
CA VAL A 64 5.41 11.02 -3.47
C VAL A 64 5.13 11.86 -2.23
N GLY A 65 6.10 12.68 -1.83
CA GLY A 65 5.93 13.64 -0.74
C GLY A 65 5.41 14.98 -1.24
N MET A 66 4.41 15.53 -0.55
CA MET A 66 3.88 16.86 -0.82
C MET A 66 3.74 17.65 0.47
N CYS A 67 4.16 18.91 0.43
CA CYS A 67 3.93 19.83 1.53
C CYS A 67 2.58 20.52 1.40
N GLY A 68 1.85 20.63 2.52
CA GLY A 68 0.57 21.31 2.59
C GLY A 68 0.24 21.80 4.01
N GLY A 69 -0.94 22.38 4.17
CA GLY A 69 -1.39 22.97 5.44
C GLY A 69 -0.70 24.30 5.74
N HIS A 70 -1.47 25.39 5.72
CA HIS A 70 -0.96 26.72 6.01
C HIS A 70 -1.12 27.04 7.50
N THR A 71 -0.15 27.80 8.06
CA THR A 71 -0.36 28.45 9.35
C THR A 71 -1.23 29.69 9.16
N PRO A 72 -2.07 30.08 10.14
CA PRO A 72 -2.92 31.27 10.05
C PRO A 72 -2.13 32.59 9.91
N LYS A 73 -0.80 32.55 10.08
CA LYS A 73 0.12 33.70 9.99
C LYS A 73 1.19 33.58 8.89
N GLY A 74 1.18 32.55 8.03
CA GLY A 74 2.31 32.34 7.11
C GLY A 74 2.03 31.49 5.87
N LYS A 75 2.66 31.90 4.75
CA LYS A 75 2.64 31.23 3.43
C LYS A 75 3.28 29.83 3.43
N ASN A 76 3.99 29.45 4.50
CA ASN A 76 4.81 28.25 4.52
C ASN A 76 4.03 27.01 4.98
N PRO A 77 4.12 25.89 4.24
CA PRO A 77 3.43 24.66 4.60
C PRO A 77 4.04 24.04 5.87
N THR A 78 3.20 23.50 6.75
CA THR A 78 3.62 22.89 8.04
C THR A 78 3.31 21.40 8.14
N LYS A 79 2.69 20.81 7.12
CA LYS A 79 2.38 19.38 7.06
C LYS A 79 3.03 18.76 5.84
N CYS A 80 3.59 17.57 6.02
CA CYS A 80 4.06 16.70 4.94
C CYS A 80 3.01 15.61 4.69
N PHE A 81 2.75 15.28 3.44
CA PHE A 81 1.84 14.20 3.03
C PHE A 81 2.56 13.24 2.11
N CYS A 82 2.53 11.95 2.44
CA CYS A 82 3.04 10.90 1.56
C CYS A 82 1.88 10.25 0.81
N CYS A 83 1.80 10.50 -0.49
CA CYS A 83 0.76 10.01 -1.38
C CYS A 83 1.30 8.89 -2.28
N GLY A 84 0.59 7.78 -2.37
CA GLY A 84 0.93 6.73 -3.33
C GLY A 84 0.29 5.41 -2.98
N LEU A 85 0.76 4.35 -3.63
CA LEU A 85 0.30 2.98 -3.42
C LEU A 85 0.90 2.46 -2.11
N TRP A 86 0.08 2.40 -1.06
CA TRP A 86 0.49 1.79 0.20
C TRP A 86 0.23 0.29 0.12
N SER A 87 1.30 -0.50 0.15
CA SER A 87 1.20 -1.92 0.48
C SER A 87 1.19 -2.02 2.01
N TRP A 88 0.00 -2.18 2.59
CA TRP A 88 -0.07 -2.64 3.98
C TRP A 88 0.47 -4.08 4.05
N PRO A 89 1.30 -4.42 5.06
CA PRO A 89 1.65 -5.81 5.34
C PRO A 89 0.41 -6.61 5.72
#